data_AF-A0A957Z6I4-F1
#
_entry.id   AF-A0A957Z6I4-F1
#
_cell.length_a   1.000
_cell.length_b   1.000
_cell.length_c   1.000
_cell.angle_alpha   90.00
_cell.angle_beta   90.00
_cell.angle_gamma   90.00
#
_symmetry.space_group_name_H-M   'P 1'
#
loop_
_entity.id
_entity.type
_entity.pdbx_description
1 polymer ?
#
loop_
_entity_poly.entity_id
_entity_poly.type
_entity_poly.pdbx_seq_one_letter_code
_entity_poly.pdbx_strand_id
1 'polypeptide(L)'
;QPRRSIPIGTMAAVAVSFVIYMALAYWAAVVATPQELVTNLTIMVDRAAFGWAVQAGILAATFSAALNSLVGAPRVLQAMAAHGVVPFGQQLASETDGGEPRPAMLVTGAIAFVTLLFGLSGDGLNQIAPLMTMFFLITYAVLNGVVLLEQVMGLTSFRPLFRVPRLVPLVGLVGALLAMFLIAPIFSLVALITIVVLY
;
A
#
# COMPACT_ATOMS: atom_id res chain seq x y z
N GLN A 1 2.27 -16.30 -19.17
CA GLN A 1 2.54 -15.00 -19.84
C GLN A 1 2.08 -13.87 -18.93
N PRO A 2 2.92 -12.87 -18.63
CA PRO A 2 2.60 -11.79 -17.68
C PRO A 2 1.27 -11.09 -17.98
N ARG A 3 0.97 -10.93 -19.26
CA ARG A 3 -0.24 -10.26 -19.78
C ARG A 3 -1.56 -10.87 -19.31
N ARG A 4 -1.62 -12.19 -19.07
CA ARG A 4 -2.82 -12.89 -18.57
C ARG A 4 -2.73 -13.17 -17.08
N SER A 5 -1.53 -13.49 -16.58
CA SER A 5 -1.32 -13.89 -15.20
C SER A 5 -1.47 -12.74 -14.20
N ILE A 6 -1.07 -11.51 -14.56
CA ILE A 6 -1.15 -10.35 -13.66
C ILE A 6 -2.62 -9.99 -13.33
N PRO A 7 -3.52 -9.72 -14.31
CA PRO A 7 -4.88 -9.31 -13.98
C PRO A 7 -5.66 -10.39 -13.22
N ILE A 8 -5.52 -11.65 -13.64
CA ILE A 8 -6.23 -12.78 -13.00
C ILE A 8 -5.70 -12.99 -11.59
N GLY A 9 -4.37 -12.99 -11.42
CA GLY A 9 -3.74 -13.18 -10.11
C GLY A 9 -4.11 -12.07 -9.12
N THR A 10 -4.02 -10.81 -9.53
CA THR A 10 -4.37 -9.67 -8.67
C THR A 10 -5.84 -9.67 -8.29
N MET A 11 -6.76 -9.88 -9.24
CA MET A 11 -8.20 -9.90 -8.94
C MET A 11 -8.60 -11.07 -8.04
N ALA A 12 -8.02 -12.27 -8.28
CA ALA A 12 -8.27 -13.43 -7.43
C ALA A 12 -7.73 -13.21 -6.01
N ALA A 13 -6.53 -12.64 -5.87
CA ALA A 13 -5.95 -12.34 -4.57
C ALA A 13 -6.81 -11.34 -3.78
N VAL A 14 -7.29 -10.27 -4.43
CA VAL A 14 -8.19 -9.29 -3.79
C VAL A 14 -9.50 -9.94 -3.34
N ALA A 15 -10.12 -10.77 -4.20
CA ALA A 15 -11.37 -11.43 -3.87
C ALA A 15 -11.22 -12.42 -2.69
N VAL A 16 -10.15 -13.22 -2.69
CA VAL A 16 -9.87 -14.17 -1.60
C VAL A 16 -9.61 -13.42 -0.29
N SER A 17 -8.77 -12.38 -0.31
CA SER A 17 -8.49 -11.56 0.87
C SER A 17 -9.76 -10.91 1.42
N PHE A 18 -10.63 -10.39 0.56
CA PHE A 18 -11.90 -9.80 0.98
C PHE A 18 -12.79 -10.82 1.70
N VAL A 19 -12.97 -12.01 1.12
CA VAL A 19 -13.77 -13.08 1.74
C VAL A 19 -13.19 -13.49 3.10
N ILE A 20 -11.86 -13.63 3.19
CA ILE A 20 -11.19 -13.96 4.45
C ILE A 20 -11.41 -12.87 5.49
N TYR A 21 -11.23 -11.58 5.14
CA TYR A 21 -11.47 -10.48 6.08
C TYR A 21 -12.93 -10.42 6.56
N MET A 22 -13.90 -10.63 5.67
CA MET A 22 -15.32 -10.68 6.06
C MET A 22 -15.62 -11.86 6.99
N ALA A 23 -15.05 -13.04 6.71
CA ALA A 23 -15.20 -14.21 7.55
C ALA A 23 -14.59 -14.01 8.95
N LEU A 24 -13.41 -13.39 9.03
CA LEU A 24 -12.74 -13.07 10.30
C LEU A 24 -13.52 -12.01 11.09
N ALA A 25 -14.04 -10.97 10.42
CA ALA A 25 -14.87 -9.95 11.06
C ALA A 25 -16.16 -10.57 11.64
N TYR A 26 -16.83 -11.43 10.89
CA TYR A 26 -18.00 -12.16 11.37
C TYR A 26 -17.65 -13.08 12.55
N TRP A 27 -16.57 -13.84 12.46
CA TRP A 27 -16.11 -14.71 13.55
C TRP A 27 -15.80 -13.92 14.82
N ALA A 28 -15.09 -12.80 14.71
CA ALA A 28 -14.76 -11.92 15.84
C ALA A 28 -16.03 -11.36 16.50
N ALA A 29 -17.04 -10.98 15.70
CA ALA A 29 -18.32 -10.48 16.21
C ALA A 29 -19.15 -11.54 16.97
N VAL A 30 -18.99 -12.82 16.64
CA VAL A 30 -19.70 -13.92 17.32
C VAL A 30 -18.99 -14.35 18.61
N VAL A 31 -17.65 -14.28 18.64
CA VAL A 31 -16.84 -14.89 19.70
C VAL A 31 -16.47 -13.90 20.82
N ALA A 32 -16.45 -12.60 20.55
CA ALA A 32 -16.03 -11.57 21.49
C ALA A 32 -17.13 -10.54 21.74
N THR A 33 -17.16 -9.97 22.94
CA THR A 33 -18.04 -8.83 23.24
C THR A 33 -17.45 -7.53 22.67
N PRO A 34 -18.28 -6.50 22.38
CA PRO A 34 -17.77 -5.21 21.88
C PRO A 34 -16.70 -4.58 22.78
N GLN A 35 -16.82 -4.74 24.09
CA GLN A 35 -15.86 -4.21 25.07
C GLN A 35 -14.52 -4.94 24.98
N GLU A 36 -14.55 -6.27 24.82
CA GLU A 36 -13.33 -7.07 24.63
C GLU A 36 -12.63 -6.72 23.30
N LEU A 37 -13.38 -6.49 22.23
CA LEU A 37 -12.83 -6.13 20.91
C LEU A 37 -12.08 -4.78 20.92
N VAL A 38 -12.48 -3.84 21.78
CA VAL A 38 -11.85 -2.52 21.89
C VAL A 38 -10.64 -2.53 22.83
N THR A 39 -10.67 -3.38 23.86
CA THR A 39 -9.65 -3.38 24.92
C THR A 39 -8.53 -4.40 24.70
N ASN A 40 -8.82 -5.51 24.01
CA ASN A 40 -7.87 -6.60 23.81
C ASN A 40 -7.47 -6.75 22.33
N LEU A 41 -6.26 -6.27 22.01
CA LEU A 41 -5.68 -6.37 20.67
C LEU A 41 -5.27 -7.80 20.27
N THR A 42 -5.14 -8.73 21.24
CA THR A 42 -4.72 -10.12 21.02
C THR A 42 -5.89 -11.10 21.09
N ILE A 43 -7.13 -10.62 21.05
CA ILE A 43 -8.32 -11.47 21.20
C ILE A 43 -8.41 -12.63 20.19
N MET A 44 -7.88 -12.42 18.98
CA MET A 44 -7.83 -13.47 17.96
C MET A 44 -6.88 -14.62 18.35
N VAL A 45 -5.83 -14.34 19.11
CA VAL A 45 -4.92 -15.35 19.66
C VAL A 45 -5.59 -16.06 20.84
N ASP A 46 -6.20 -15.29 21.75
CA ASP A 46 -6.77 -15.81 23.00
C ASP A 46 -7.98 -16.72 22.77
N ARG A 47 -8.79 -16.41 21.75
CA ARG A 47 -10.01 -17.15 21.43
C ARG A 47 -9.80 -18.24 20.37
N ALA A 48 -8.58 -18.40 19.86
CA ALA A 48 -8.27 -19.44 18.88
C ALA A 48 -8.08 -20.81 19.55
N ALA A 49 -8.50 -21.87 18.85
CA ALA A 49 -8.25 -23.25 19.29
C ALA A 49 -6.75 -23.57 19.45
N PHE A 50 -5.90 -22.91 18.63
CA PHE A 50 -4.46 -23.04 18.67
C PHE A 50 -3.79 -21.65 18.62
N GLY A 51 -3.75 -20.94 19.75
CA GLY A 51 -3.19 -19.58 19.84
C GLY A 51 -1.75 -19.47 19.31
N TRP A 52 -0.90 -20.47 19.58
CA TRP A 52 0.49 -20.50 19.09
C TRP A 52 0.58 -20.49 17.55
N ALA A 53 -0.36 -21.14 16.86
CA ALA A 53 -0.39 -21.18 15.41
C ALA A 53 -0.80 -19.81 14.82
N VAL A 54 -1.70 -19.10 15.49
CA VAL A 54 -2.08 -17.72 15.12
C VAL A 54 -0.89 -16.78 15.28
N GLN A 55 -0.18 -16.86 16.41
CA GLN A 55 1.04 -16.06 16.64
C GLN A 55 2.12 -16.35 15.60
N ALA A 56 2.38 -17.63 15.29
CA ALA A 56 3.31 -18.01 14.23
C ALA A 56 2.89 -17.45 12.86
N GLY A 57 1.60 -17.47 12.56
CA GLY A 57 1.04 -16.88 11.34
C GLY A 57 1.24 -15.36 11.26
N ILE A 58 1.02 -14.63 12.37
CA ILE A 58 1.26 -13.18 12.45
C ILE A 58 2.74 -12.88 12.18
N LEU A 59 3.67 -13.60 12.83
CA LEU A 59 5.11 -13.44 12.62
C LEU A 59 5.52 -13.74 11.18
N ALA A 60 5.03 -14.84 10.59
CA ALA A 60 5.33 -15.20 9.21
C ALA A 60 4.81 -14.16 8.20
N ALA A 61 3.57 -13.70 8.37
CA ALA A 61 2.94 -12.72 7.49
C ALA A 61 3.64 -11.35 7.57
N THR A 62 3.91 -10.87 8.78
CA THR A 62 4.60 -9.58 9.00
C THR A 62 6.03 -9.61 8.48
N PHE A 63 6.77 -10.69 8.74
CA PHE A 63 8.14 -10.84 8.24
C PHE A 63 8.18 -10.92 6.71
N SER A 64 7.25 -11.66 6.09
CA SER A 64 7.13 -11.74 4.63
C SER A 64 6.84 -10.38 4.00
N ALA A 65 5.88 -9.61 4.57
CA ALA A 65 5.55 -8.27 4.10
C ALA A 65 6.72 -7.27 4.26
N ALA A 66 7.45 -7.37 5.37
CA ALA A 66 8.63 -6.54 5.62
C ALA A 66 9.75 -6.82 4.60
N LEU A 67 10.08 -8.10 4.36
CA LEU A 67 11.08 -8.48 3.35
C LEU A 67 10.69 -8.02 1.95
N ASN A 68 9.42 -8.19 1.57
CA ASN A 68 8.94 -7.75 0.27
C ASN A 68 9.10 -6.23 0.09
N SER A 69 8.81 -5.45 1.13
CA SER A 69 8.96 -3.99 1.12
C SER A 69 10.44 -3.56 1.09
N LEU A 70 11.31 -4.24 1.84
CA LEU A 70 12.75 -3.97 1.89
C LEU A 70 13.44 -4.19 0.53
N VAL A 71 12.97 -5.16 -0.26
CA VAL A 71 13.51 -5.41 -1.60
C VAL A 71 12.82 -4.55 -2.67
N GLY A 72 11.50 -4.34 -2.54
CA GLY A 72 10.70 -3.64 -3.54
C GLY A 72 10.92 -2.12 -3.56
N ALA A 73 10.86 -1.47 -2.39
CA ALA A 73 10.96 -0.02 -2.27
C ALA A 73 12.24 0.59 -2.90
N PRO A 74 13.46 0.06 -2.63
CA PRO A 74 14.67 0.63 -3.21
C PRO A 74 14.76 0.47 -4.73
N ARG A 75 14.18 -0.60 -5.29
CA ARG A 75 14.12 -0.80 -6.75
C ARG A 75 13.18 0.19 -7.41
N VAL A 76 12.04 0.50 -6.79
CA VAL A 76 11.13 1.55 -7.28
C VAL A 76 11.81 2.91 -7.22
N LEU A 77 12.47 3.23 -6.09
CA LEU A 77 13.20 4.49 -5.93
C LEU A 77 14.35 4.63 -6.94
N GLN A 78 15.11 3.56 -7.15
CA GLN A 78 16.19 3.54 -8.12
C GLN A 78 15.68 3.73 -9.56
N ALA A 79 14.58 3.07 -9.94
CA ALA A 79 13.99 3.23 -11.27
C ALA A 79 13.51 4.68 -11.51
N MET A 80 12.87 5.31 -10.51
CA MET A 80 12.49 6.72 -10.59
C MET A 80 13.73 7.64 -10.71
N ALA A 81 14.81 7.31 -10.01
CA ALA A 81 16.08 8.04 -10.08
C ALA A 81 16.77 7.91 -11.45
N ALA A 82 16.74 6.71 -12.04
CA ALA A 82 17.27 6.46 -13.38
C ALA A 82 16.50 7.23 -14.47
N HIS A 83 15.20 7.46 -14.25
CA HIS A 83 14.37 8.30 -15.12
C HIS A 83 14.42 9.80 -14.81
N GLY A 84 15.26 10.25 -13.87
CA GLY A 84 15.43 11.66 -13.53
C GLY A 84 14.22 12.30 -12.84
N VAL A 85 13.32 11.49 -12.27
CA VAL A 85 12.09 11.97 -11.62
C VAL A 85 12.36 12.51 -10.21
N VAL A 86 13.35 11.95 -9.51
CA VAL A 86 13.71 12.37 -8.14
C VAL A 86 14.95 13.27 -8.11
N PRO A 87 15.01 14.27 -7.20
CA PRO A 87 16.21 15.05 -6.98
C PRO A 87 17.36 14.14 -6.52
N PHE A 88 18.61 14.45 -6.91
CA PHE A 88 19.80 13.62 -6.69
C PHE A 88 19.81 12.27 -7.45
N GLY A 89 19.04 12.16 -8.54
CA GLY A 89 18.81 10.92 -9.30
C GLY A 89 20.08 10.14 -9.69
N GLN A 90 21.20 10.79 -10.05
CA GLN A 90 22.41 10.07 -10.46
C GLN A 90 23.03 9.21 -9.34
N GLN A 91 22.96 9.65 -8.09
CA GLN A 91 23.52 8.89 -6.96
C GLN A 91 22.59 7.72 -6.59
N LEU A 92 21.28 7.95 -6.58
CA LEU A 92 20.26 6.95 -6.28
C LEU A 92 20.07 5.92 -7.41
N ALA A 93 20.34 6.30 -8.65
CA ALA A 93 20.26 5.44 -9.83
C ALA A 93 21.38 4.39 -9.89
N SER A 94 22.47 4.60 -9.13
CA SER A 94 23.66 3.76 -9.23
C SER A 94 23.41 2.33 -8.71
N GLU A 95 23.93 1.38 -9.47
CA GLU A 95 23.88 -0.05 -9.18
C GLU A 95 25.29 -0.60 -8.98
N THR A 96 25.40 -1.64 -8.15
CA THR A 96 26.64 -2.44 -8.03
C THR A 96 26.77 -3.38 -9.22
N ASP A 97 27.96 -3.96 -9.45
CA ASP A 97 28.20 -5.01 -10.46
C ASP A 97 27.20 -6.18 -10.42
N GLY A 98 26.58 -6.44 -9.25
CA GLY A 98 25.52 -7.44 -9.06
C GLY A 98 24.09 -6.96 -9.33
N GLY A 99 23.88 -5.74 -9.85
CA GLY A 99 22.56 -5.15 -10.09
C GLY A 99 21.83 -4.67 -8.82
N GLU A 100 22.57 -4.46 -7.73
CA GLU A 100 22.00 -4.03 -6.46
C GLU A 100 22.05 -2.51 -6.26
N PRO A 101 20.90 -1.84 -6.02
CA PRO A 101 20.83 -0.39 -5.90
C PRO A 101 21.19 0.08 -4.48
N ARG A 102 22.47 -0.03 -4.11
CA ARG A 102 22.96 0.22 -2.73
C ARG A 102 22.55 1.58 -2.15
N PRO A 103 22.65 2.71 -2.88
CA PRO A 103 22.26 4.00 -2.30
C PRO A 103 20.75 4.11 -2.06
N ALA A 104 19.93 3.59 -2.99
CA ALA A 104 18.49 3.54 -2.79
C ALA A 104 18.13 2.65 -1.59
N MET A 105 18.81 1.50 -1.42
CA MET A 105 18.63 0.62 -0.26
C MET A 105 18.97 1.31 1.06
N LEU A 106 20.06 2.08 1.12
CA LEU A 106 20.43 2.84 2.31
C LEU A 106 19.39 3.90 2.65
N VAL A 107 18.89 4.64 1.66
CA VAL A 107 17.86 5.67 1.88
C VAL A 107 16.55 5.05 2.36
N THR A 108 16.04 4.03 1.67
CA THR A 108 14.80 3.35 2.09
C THR A 108 14.96 2.64 3.43
N GLY A 109 16.15 2.07 3.69
CA GLY A 109 16.49 1.44 4.96
C GLY A 109 16.55 2.44 6.11
N ALA A 110 17.13 3.61 5.90
CA ALA A 110 17.15 4.68 6.90
C ALA A 110 15.74 5.19 7.24
N ILE A 111 14.88 5.39 6.23
CA ILE A 111 13.48 5.79 6.41
C ILE A 111 12.72 4.70 7.19
N ALA A 112 12.88 3.44 6.80
CA ALA A 112 12.26 2.31 7.50
C ALA A 112 12.75 2.20 8.94
N PHE A 113 14.04 2.40 9.19
CA PHE A 113 14.63 2.36 10.53
C PHE A 113 14.09 3.46 11.44
N VAL A 114 14.02 4.71 10.95
CA VAL A 114 13.42 5.83 11.71
C VAL A 114 11.94 5.56 11.99
N THR A 115 11.20 5.05 11.01
CA THR A 115 9.78 4.71 11.16
C THR A 115 9.61 3.59 12.20
N LEU A 116 10.52 2.61 12.22
CA LEU A 116 10.54 1.53 13.21
C LEU A 116 10.81 2.08 14.62
N LEU A 117 11.78 2.98 14.79
CA LEU A 117 12.05 3.62 16.08
C LEU A 117 10.81 4.37 16.60
N PHE A 118 10.12 5.09 15.72
CA PHE A 118 8.87 5.78 16.06
C PHE A 118 7.74 4.80 16.40
N GLY A 119 7.62 3.69 15.64
CA GLY A 119 6.63 2.64 15.89
C GLY A 119 6.84 1.91 17.23
N LEU A 120 8.09 1.77 17.67
CA LEU A 120 8.43 1.16 18.96
C LEU A 120 8.19 2.12 20.15
N SER A 121 8.18 3.44 19.93
CA SER A 121 7.89 4.41 20.97
C SER A 121 6.39 4.55 21.21
N GLY A 122 5.86 3.82 22.18
CA GLY A 122 4.47 3.96 22.65
C GLY A 122 3.44 3.57 21.59
N ASP A 123 2.48 4.47 21.32
CA ASP A 123 1.36 4.23 20.39
C ASP A 123 1.71 4.58 18.92
N GLY A 124 3.00 4.54 18.56
CA GLY A 124 3.49 4.97 17.25
C GLY A 124 2.89 4.20 16.07
N LEU A 125 2.60 2.90 16.24
CA LEU A 125 1.96 2.09 15.20
C LEU A 125 0.58 2.62 14.79
N ASN A 126 -0.23 3.05 15.76
CA ASN A 126 -1.56 3.61 15.50
C ASN A 126 -1.49 4.97 14.79
N GLN A 127 -0.36 5.68 14.90
CA GLN A 127 -0.11 6.92 14.18
C GLN A 127 0.48 6.68 12.77
N ILE A 128 1.28 5.63 12.59
CA ILE A 128 1.85 5.25 11.29
C ILE A 128 0.77 4.70 10.35
N ALA A 129 -0.21 3.94 10.87
CA ALA A 129 -1.22 3.29 10.03
C ALA A 129 -2.05 4.26 9.16
N PRO A 130 -2.59 5.37 9.69
CA PRO A 130 -3.26 6.38 8.87
C PRO A 130 -2.32 7.03 7.85
N LEU A 131 -1.06 7.29 8.22
CA LEU A 131 -0.08 7.89 7.32
C LEU A 131 0.21 6.98 6.10
N MET A 132 0.42 5.68 6.34
CA MET A 132 0.61 4.70 5.27
C MET A 132 -0.63 4.60 4.38
N THR A 133 -1.83 4.61 4.99
CA THR A 133 -3.11 4.59 4.26
C THR A 133 -3.22 5.78 3.32
N MET A 134 -2.79 6.98 3.74
CA MET A 134 -2.78 8.18 2.89
C MET A 134 -1.90 8.01 1.66
N PHE A 135 -0.66 7.53 1.82
CA PHE A 135 0.26 7.33 0.69
C PHE A 135 -0.31 6.33 -0.35
N PHE A 136 -0.96 5.26 0.11
CA PHE A 136 -1.63 4.32 -0.79
C PHE A 136 -2.85 4.94 -1.47
N LEU A 137 -3.71 5.67 -0.74
CA LEU A 137 -4.89 6.33 -1.30
C LEU A 137 -4.52 7.38 -2.35
N ILE A 138 -3.46 8.16 -2.14
CA ILE A 138 -2.92 9.09 -3.14
C ILE A 138 -2.55 8.33 -4.42
N THR A 139 -1.77 7.26 -4.28
CA THR A 139 -1.31 6.45 -5.41
C THR A 139 -2.50 5.89 -6.18
N TYR A 140 -3.51 5.37 -5.48
CA TYR A 140 -4.74 4.88 -6.11
C TYR A 140 -5.56 5.99 -6.76
N ALA A 141 -5.67 7.17 -6.15
CA ALA A 141 -6.35 8.32 -6.76
C ALA A 141 -5.66 8.74 -8.06
N VAL A 142 -4.33 8.92 -8.04
CA VAL A 142 -3.55 9.30 -9.23
C VAL A 142 -3.67 8.24 -10.32
N LEU A 143 -3.50 6.95 -10.01
CA LEU A 143 -3.62 5.87 -11.01
C LEU A 143 -5.01 5.82 -11.65
N ASN A 144 -6.07 5.90 -10.85
CA ASN A 144 -7.44 5.92 -11.37
C ASN A 144 -7.73 7.20 -12.18
N GLY A 145 -7.21 8.35 -11.74
CA GLY A 145 -7.32 9.62 -12.45
C GLY A 145 -6.65 9.58 -13.82
N VAL A 146 -5.41 9.11 -13.90
CA VAL A 146 -4.67 8.98 -15.17
C VAL A 146 -5.42 8.07 -16.13
N VAL A 147 -5.84 6.88 -15.69
CA VAL A 147 -6.59 5.94 -16.55
C VAL A 147 -7.90 6.56 -17.04
N LEU A 148 -8.63 7.28 -16.19
CA LEU A 148 -9.86 7.97 -16.58
C LEU A 148 -9.59 9.06 -17.63
N LEU A 149 -8.57 9.89 -17.40
CA LEU A 149 -8.18 10.96 -18.34
C LEU A 149 -7.78 10.38 -19.70
N GLU A 150 -6.94 9.35 -19.73
CA GLU A 150 -6.51 8.69 -20.97
C GLU A 150 -7.70 8.07 -21.73
N GLN A 151 -8.67 7.48 -21.03
CA GLN A 151 -9.90 6.92 -21.62
C GLN A 151 -10.88 7.97 -22.15
N VAL A 152 -10.88 9.17 -21.57
CA VAL A 152 -11.74 10.29 -21.98
C VAL A 152 -11.12 11.04 -23.17
N MET A 153 -9.80 11.29 -23.12
CA MET A 153 -9.08 11.99 -24.19
C MET A 153 -8.86 11.13 -25.43
N GLY A 154 -8.97 9.79 -25.32
CA GLY A 154 -8.86 8.90 -26.47
C GLY A 154 -7.46 8.86 -27.09
N LEU A 155 -6.42 8.92 -26.26
CA LEU A 155 -5.02 8.90 -26.72
C LEU A 155 -4.71 7.63 -27.51
N THR A 156 -4.09 7.77 -28.68
CA THR A 156 -3.76 6.65 -29.58
C THR A 156 -2.70 5.69 -29.01
N SER A 157 -1.87 6.20 -28.09
CA SER A 157 -0.89 5.43 -27.30
C SER A 157 -1.55 4.56 -26.23
N PHE A 158 -2.74 4.94 -25.73
CA PHE A 158 -3.45 4.22 -24.69
C PHE A 158 -4.27 3.06 -25.27
N ARG A 159 -3.65 1.87 -25.32
CA ARG A 159 -4.27 0.62 -25.81
C ARG A 159 -4.34 -0.43 -24.70
N PRO A 160 -5.26 -0.29 -23.73
CA PRO A 160 -5.32 -1.18 -22.58
C PRO A 160 -5.70 -2.59 -23.01
N LEU A 161 -4.92 -3.57 -22.53
CA LEU A 161 -5.15 -4.99 -22.78
C LEU A 161 -6.31 -5.53 -21.94
N PHE A 162 -6.43 -5.02 -20.71
CA PHE A 162 -7.56 -5.26 -19.83
C PHE A 162 -8.48 -4.04 -19.91
N ARG A 163 -9.60 -4.18 -20.63
CA ARG A 163 -10.56 -3.10 -20.83
C ARG A 163 -11.48 -3.00 -19.62
N VAL A 164 -11.35 -1.91 -18.87
CA VAL A 164 -12.27 -1.56 -17.79
C VAL A 164 -13.24 -0.48 -18.27
N PRO A 165 -14.53 -0.55 -17.90
CA PRO A 165 -15.47 0.51 -18.20
C PRO A 165 -15.09 1.77 -17.43
N ARG A 166 -15.36 2.96 -18.01
CA ARG A 166 -15.00 4.28 -17.45
C ARG A 166 -15.52 4.51 -16.03
N LEU A 167 -16.60 3.83 -15.65
CA LEU A 167 -17.17 3.91 -14.30
C LEU A 167 -16.23 3.35 -13.22
N VAL A 168 -15.43 2.32 -13.53
CA VAL A 168 -14.53 1.70 -12.55
C VAL A 168 -13.45 2.67 -12.06
N PRO A 169 -12.63 3.30 -12.94
CA PRO A 169 -11.65 4.27 -12.49
C PRO A 169 -12.29 5.53 -11.90
N LEU A 170 -13.47 5.94 -12.38
CA LEU A 170 -14.20 7.07 -11.77
C LEU A 170 -14.60 6.78 -10.32
N VAL A 171 -15.21 5.62 -10.05
CA VAL A 171 -15.59 5.22 -8.69
C VAL A 171 -14.36 5.02 -7.82
N GLY A 172 -13.27 4.46 -8.36
CA GLY A 172 -11.99 4.32 -7.66
C GLY A 172 -11.38 5.67 -7.28
N LEU A 173 -11.35 6.63 -8.20
CA LEU A 173 -10.85 7.99 -7.97
C LEU A 173 -11.67 8.71 -6.90
N VAL A 174 -12.99 8.77 -7.07
CA VAL A 174 -13.88 9.44 -6.13
C VAL A 174 -13.85 8.76 -4.77
N GLY A 175 -13.87 7.43 -4.73
CA GLY A 175 -13.78 6.65 -3.49
C GLY A 175 -12.48 6.88 -2.74
N ALA A 176 -11.34 6.91 -3.44
CA ALA A 176 -10.04 7.18 -2.83
C ALA A 176 -9.96 8.62 -2.26
N LEU A 177 -10.43 9.62 -3.02
CA LEU A 177 -10.45 11.02 -2.57
C LEU A 177 -11.40 11.22 -1.37
N LEU A 178 -12.58 10.58 -1.39
CA LEU A 178 -13.52 10.65 -0.27
C LEU A 178 -12.93 9.99 0.99
N ALA A 179 -12.36 8.80 0.87
CA ALA A 179 -11.72 8.11 2.00
C ALA A 179 -10.57 8.95 2.58
N MET A 180 -9.76 9.57 1.72
CA MET A 180 -8.65 10.42 2.10
C MET A 180 -9.13 11.64 2.91
N PHE A 181 -10.19 12.31 2.44
CA PHE A 181 -10.78 13.45 3.14
C PHE A 181 -11.42 13.05 4.49
N LEU A 182 -12.04 11.87 4.57
CA LEU A 182 -12.66 11.38 5.80
C LEU A 182 -11.64 11.04 6.89
N ILE A 183 -10.48 10.49 6.53
CA ILE A 183 -9.47 10.10 7.52
C ILE A 183 -8.70 11.33 8.03
N ALA A 184 -8.22 12.22 7.14
CA ALA A 184 -7.47 13.41 7.55
C ALA A 184 -7.58 14.55 6.50
N PRO A 185 -8.49 15.52 6.69
CA PRO A 185 -8.71 16.60 5.73
C PRO A 185 -7.47 17.46 5.43
N ILE A 186 -6.66 17.75 6.45
CA ILE A 186 -5.48 18.62 6.32
C ILE A 186 -4.40 17.93 5.47
N PHE A 187 -4.07 16.69 5.80
CA PHE A 187 -3.14 15.88 4.99
C PHE A 187 -3.66 15.71 3.57
N SER A 188 -4.97 15.53 3.41
CA SER A 188 -5.61 15.41 2.10
C SER A 188 -5.34 16.63 1.22
N LEU A 189 -5.49 17.82 1.79
CA LEU A 189 -5.34 19.08 1.08
C LEU A 189 -3.88 19.36 0.71
N VAL A 190 -2.95 19.12 1.64
CA VAL A 190 -1.50 19.25 1.37
C VAL A 190 -1.07 18.30 0.25
N ALA A 191 -1.46 17.04 0.32
CA ALA A 191 -1.11 16.06 -0.70
C ALA A 191 -1.67 16.42 -2.08
N LEU A 192 -2.93 16.88 -2.15
CA LEU A 192 -3.53 17.29 -3.42
C LEU A 192 -2.80 18.50 -4.03
N ILE A 193 -2.40 19.48 -3.20
CA ILE A 193 -1.55 20.59 -3.64
C ILE A 193 -0.21 20.06 -4.15
N THR A 194 0.45 19.17 -3.41
CA THR A 194 1.74 18.60 -3.83
C THR A 194 1.64 17.88 -5.16
N ILE A 195 0.59 17.10 -5.40
CA ILE A 195 0.35 16.42 -6.68
C ILE A 195 0.18 17.43 -7.81
N VAL A 196 -0.61 18.49 -7.60
CA VAL A 196 -0.84 19.54 -8.61
C VAL A 196 0.44 20.34 -8.89
N VAL A 197 1.32 20.53 -7.90
CA VAL A 197 2.59 21.24 -8.09
C VAL A 197 3.63 20.37 -8.81
N LEU A 198 3.62 19.06 -8.60
CA LEU A 198 4.55 18.12 -9.23
C LEU A 198 4.19 17.80 -10.70
N TYR A 199 2.95 18.08 -11.11
CA TYR A 199 2.43 17.78 -12.45
C TYR A 199 2.34 19.04 -13.32
#